data_AF-A0A524FCT7-F1
#
_entry.id   AF-A0A524FCT7-F1
#
_cell.length_a   1.000
_cell.length_b   1.000
_cell.length_c   1.000
_cell.angle_alpha   90.00
_cell.angle_beta   90.00
_cell.angle_gamma   90.00
#
_symmetry.space_group_name_H-M   'P 1'
#
loop_
_entity.id
_entity.type
_entity.pdbx_description
1 polymer ?
#
loop_
_entity_poly.entity_id
_entity_poly.type
_entity_poly.pdbx_seq_one_letter_code
_entity_poly.pdbx_strand_id
1 'polypeptide(L)' 'MGQKLEMKTYEQICLDKLRELGMASAREWAFAMGYKNPNALAKVIKRILRLMPEDLVVYDKRKPRRYQVVD' A
#
# COMPACT_ATOMS: atom_id res chain seq x y z
N MET A 1 13.94 26.86 -6.69
CA MET A 1 12.92 25.80 -6.74
C MET A 1 12.83 25.18 -5.36
N GLY A 2 11.85 25.60 -4.55
CA GLY A 2 11.64 25.02 -3.23
C GLY A 2 11.01 23.65 -3.37
N GLN A 3 11.68 22.59 -2.92
CA GLN A 3 11.04 21.30 -2.72
C GLN A 3 10.00 21.49 -1.61
N LYS A 4 8.72 21.46 -1.96
CA LYS A 4 7.65 21.37 -0.98
C LYS A 4 7.81 19.99 -0.33
N LEU A 5 8.31 19.94 0.91
CA LEU A 5 8.19 18.73 1.73
C LEU A 5 6.69 18.55 2.02
N GLU A 6 5.96 17.94 1.10
CA GLU A 6 4.62 17.47 1.42
C GLU A 6 4.80 16.37 2.46
N MET A 7 4.35 16.66 3.69
CA MET A 7 4.30 15.66 4.75
C MET A 7 3.39 14.54 4.29
N LYS A 8 3.99 13.46 3.77
CA LYS A 8 3.25 12.28 3.37
C LYS A 8 2.72 11.56 4.60
N THR A 9 1.45 11.19 4.56
CA THR A 9 0.89 10.29 5.56
C THR A 9 1.54 8.91 5.44
N TYR A 10 1.47 8.12 6.51
CA TYR A 10 2.03 6.77 6.47
C TYR A 10 1.35 5.90 5.40
N GLU A 11 0.05 6.12 5.17
CA GLU A 11 -0.72 5.49 4.11
C GLU A 11 -0.18 5.85 2.72
N GLN A 12 0.18 7.12 2.48
CA GLN A 12 0.79 7.56 1.22
C GLN A 12 2.17 6.94 1.02
N ILE A 13 3.01 6.85 2.07
CA ILE A 13 4.31 6.16 1.98
C ILE A 13 4.12 4.69 1.61
N CYS A 14 3.10 4.03 2.19
CA CYS A 14 2.78 2.65 1.83
C CYS A 14 2.35 2.54 0.36
N LEU A 15 1.49 3.45 -0.12
CA LEU A 15 1.06 3.50 -1.52
C LEU A 15 2.23 3.73 -2.46
N ASP A 16 3.12 4.68 -2.18
CA ASP A 16 4.32 4.91 -2.98
C ASP A 16 5.16 3.63 -3.10
N LYS A 17 5.34 2.92 -1.98
CA LYS A 17 6.07 1.65 -2.00
C LYS A 17 5.35 0.58 -2.82
N LEU A 18 4.02 0.53 -2.77
CA LEU A 18 3.25 -0.40 -3.59
C LEU A 18 3.34 -0.03 -5.08
N ARG A 19 3.37 1.27 -5.42
CA ARG A 19 3.58 1.75 -6.79
C ARG A 19 4.95 1.32 -7.31
N GLU A 20 6.00 1.40 -6.50
CA GLU A 20 7.33 0.87 -6.85
C GLU A 20 7.33 -0.64 -7.13
N LEU A 21 6.50 -1.41 -6.42
CA LEU A 21 6.36 -2.86 -6.64
C LEU A 21 5.46 -3.20 -7.85
N GLY A 22 4.66 -2.24 -8.32
CA GLY A 22 3.61 -2.45 -9.32
C GLY A 22 2.40 -3.20 -8.75
N MET A 23 2.56 -4.49 -8.46
CA MET A 23 1.51 -5.32 -7.89
C MET A 23 2.09 -6.29 -6.87
N ALA A 24 1.51 -6.33 -5.67
CA ALA A 24 2.02 -7.15 -4.58
C ALA A 24 0.90 -7.72 -3.70
N SER A 25 1.13 -8.86 -3.08
CA SER A 25 0.32 -9.34 -1.96
C SER A 25 0.61 -8.51 -0.70
N ALA A 26 -0.29 -8.56 0.29
CA ALA A 26 -0.05 -7.88 1.58
C ALA A 26 1.25 -8.32 2.26
N ARG A 27 1.65 -9.58 2.05
CA ARG A 27 2.90 -10.14 2.57
C ARG A 27 4.12 -9.50 1.89
N GLU A 28 4.16 -9.50 0.57
CA GLU A 28 5.26 -8.91 -0.21
C GLU A 28 5.39 -7.42 0.08
N TRP A 29 4.25 -6.72 0.13
CA TRP A 29 4.20 -5.31 0.48
C TRP A 29 4.74 -5.04 1.90
N ALA A 30 4.34 -5.85 2.88
CA ALA A 30 4.84 -5.72 4.25
C ALA A 30 6.36 -5.95 4.33
N PHE A 31 6.88 -6.97 3.65
CA PHE A 31 8.31 -7.24 3.60
C PHE A 31 9.10 -6.14 2.90
N ALA A 32 8.57 -5.58 1.80
CA ALA A 32 9.18 -4.46 1.10
C ALA A 32 9.23 -3.18 1.95
N MET A 33 8.31 -3.03 2.91
CA MET A 33 8.31 -1.97 3.93
C MET A 33 9.24 -2.28 5.11
N GLY A 34 9.95 -3.41 5.11
CA GLY A 34 10.88 -3.82 6.18
C GLY A 34 10.23 -4.56 7.35
N TYR A 35 8.94 -4.89 7.29
CA TYR A 35 8.28 -5.65 8.35
C TYR A 35 8.64 -7.14 8.30
N LYS A 36 8.88 -7.74 9.47
CA LYS A 36 9.03 -9.20 9.61
C LYS A 36 7.69 -9.94 9.62
N ASN A 37 6.61 -9.24 10.01
CA ASN A 37 5.27 -9.82 10.12
C ASN A 37 4.48 -9.57 8.82
N PRO A 38 4.02 -10.62 8.12
CA PRO A 38 3.26 -10.47 6.87
C PRO A 38 1.91 -9.76 7.03
N ASN A 39 1.37 -9.67 8.25
CA ASN A 39 0.12 -8.99 8.55
C ASN A 39 0.28 -7.55 9.04
N ALA A 40 1.51 -7.01 9.07
CA ALA A 40 1.79 -5.67 9.60
C ALA A 40 0.97 -4.57 8.92
N LEU A 41 0.73 -4.71 7.60
CA LEU A 41 -0.02 -3.72 6.83
C LEU A 41 -1.55 -3.93 6.87
N ALA A 42 -2.08 -4.96 7.55
CA ALA A 42 -3.51 -5.26 7.51
C ALA A 42 -4.40 -4.09 7.97
N LYS A 43 -3.98 -3.34 9.00
CA LYS A 43 -4.70 -2.15 9.47
C LYS A 43 -4.58 -0.98 8.49
N VAL A 44 -3.41 -0.81 7.88
CA VAL A 44 -3.13 0.26 6.91
C VAL A 44 -3.95 0.04 5.65
N ILE A 45 -3.94 -1.17 5.10
CA ILE A 45 -4.75 -1.56 3.94
C ILE A 45 -6.24 -1.28 4.19
N LYS A 46 -6.77 -1.66 5.36
CA LYS A 46 -8.16 -1.36 5.72
C LYS A 46 -8.45 0.13 5.78
N ARG A 47 -7.49 0.93 6.25
CA ARG A 47 -7.63 2.38 6.35
C ARG A 47 -7.55 3.04 4.97
N ILE A 48 -6.63 2.62 4.11
CA ILE A 48 -6.54 3.07 2.71
C ILE A 48 -7.86 2.77 1.99
N LEU A 49 -8.34 1.53 2.03
CA LEU A 49 -9.62 1.16 1.41
C LEU A 49 -10.84 1.92 1.96
N ARG A 50 -10.73 2.52 3.15
CA ARG A 50 -11.79 3.32 3.76
C ARG A 50 -11.69 4.81 3.41
N LEU A 51 -10.48 5.36 3.40
CA LEU A 51 -10.23 6.80 3.26
C LEU A 51 -9.89 7.22 1.84
N MET A 52 -9.29 6.32 1.07
CA MET A 52 -8.77 6.53 -0.29
C MET A 52 -9.06 5.28 -1.15
N PRO A 53 -10.34 4.85 -1.26
CA PRO A 53 -10.68 3.65 -2.02
C PRO A 53 -10.29 3.74 -3.51
N GLU A 54 -10.23 4.95 -4.06
CA GLU A 54 -9.82 5.26 -5.42
C GLU A 54 -8.32 5.05 -5.69
N ASP A 55 -7.48 5.02 -4.65
CA ASP A 55 -6.02 4.90 -4.81
C ASP A 55 -5.52 3.45 -4.81
N LEU A 56 -6.37 2.48 -4.46
CA LEU A 56 -5.97 1.09 -4.23
C LEU A 56 -6.91 0.07 -4.89
N VAL A 57 -6.41 -0.60 -5.92
CA VAL A 57 -7.09 -1.75 -6.53
C VAL A 57 -6.79 -3.02 -5.75
N VAL A 58 -7.83 -3.79 -5.46
CA VAL A 58 -7.72 -5.15 -4.91
C VAL A 58 -8.09 -6.15 -5.99
N TYR A 59 -7.09 -6.87 -6.50
CA TYR A 59 -7.29 -7.94 -7.47
C TYR A 59 -7.60 -9.26 -6.76
N ASP A 60 -8.70 -9.87 -7.20
CA ASP A 60 -9.24 -11.17 -6.77
C ASP A 60 -9.77 -11.21 -5.31
N LYS A 61 -10.86 -11.97 -5.13
CA LYS A 61 -11.41 -12.32 -3.80
C LYS A 61 -10.71 -13.54 -3.19
N ARG A 62 -10.00 -14.35 -3.99
CA ARG A 62 -9.23 -15.52 -3.55
C ARG A 62 -7.90 -15.11 -2.92
N LYS A 63 -7.42 -15.90 -1.95
CA LYS A 63 -6.17 -15.62 -1.25
C LYS A 63 -4.97 -16.24 -2.00
N PRO A 64 -3.80 -15.59 -2.01
CA PRO A 64 -3.54 -14.26 -1.46
C PRO A 64 -4.09 -13.15 -2.36
N ARG A 65 -4.78 -12.17 -1.75
CA ARG A 65 -5.24 -10.96 -2.46
C ARG A 65 -4.03 -10.19 -2.98
N ARG A 66 -4.15 -9.64 -4.18
CA ARG A 66 -3.13 -8.76 -4.77
C ARG A 66 -3.61 -7.33 -4.76
N TYR A 67 -2.67 -6.42 -4.58
CA TYR A 67 -2.90 -5.00 -4.44
C TYR A 67 -2.04 -4.26 -5.45
N GLN A 68 -2.58 -3.17 -5.99
CA GLN A 68 -1.88 -2.27 -6.91
C GLN A 68 -2.42 -0.86 -6.70
N VAL A 69 -1.56 0.13 -6.85
CA VAL A 69 -1.98 1.54 -6.81
C VAL A 69 -2.63 1.90 -8.15
N VAL A 70 -3.72 2.66 -8.10
CA VAL A 70 -4.31 3.23 -9.32
C VAL A 70 -3.36 4.30 -9.86
N ASP A 71 -2.95 4.15 -11.13
CA ASP A 71 -2.20 5.17 -11.88
C ASP A 71 -3.14 6.13 -12.62
#